data_AF-A0A660SBQ9-F1
#
_entry.id   AF-A0A660SBQ9-F1
#
_cell.length_a   1.000
_cell.length_b   1.000
_cell.length_c   1.000
_cell.angle_alpha   90.00
_cell.angle_beta   90.00
_cell.angle_gamma   90.00
#
_symmetry.space_group_name_H-M   'P 1'
#
loop_
_entity.id
_entity.type
_entity.pdbx_description
1 polymer ?
#
loop_
_entity_poly.entity_id
_entity_poly.type
_entity_poly.pdbx_seq_one_letter_code
_entity_poly.pdbx_strand_id
1 'polypeptide(L)'
;MTTYICTCGISIITKRNIDFEKIKGIPLTQWEKYGTDIELIKEQVLSELQNISLPQDLNDTSAEIKSLIKMGLKPNDKVILISTYTIDGKLGAELVREFLISKKLIAKGNIQIKEIKGLQANDGKKFANEGIKNLLSFLIKYEYENIVLNVTGVTKVLFLTLPL
;
A
#
# COMPACT_ATOMS: atom_id res chain seq x y z
N MET A 1 -5.52 -14.62 -15.09
CA MET A 1 -4.55 -13.84 -14.31
C MET A 1 -5.13 -12.46 -14.17
N THR A 2 -5.35 -12.02 -12.94
CA THR A 2 -5.90 -10.69 -12.63
C THR A 2 -4.78 -9.81 -12.11
N THR A 3 -4.78 -8.52 -12.47
CA THR A 3 -3.86 -7.53 -11.92
C THR A 3 -4.61 -6.69 -10.86
N TYR A 4 -4.25 -6.88 -9.59
CA TYR A 4 -4.78 -6.07 -8.48
C TYR A 4 -3.92 -4.83 -8.32
N ILE A 5 -4.53 -3.65 -8.47
CA ILE A 5 -3.88 -2.38 -8.19
C ILE A 5 -4.43 -1.87 -6.87
N CYS A 6 -3.64 -1.91 -5.80
CA CYS A 6 -4.07 -1.61 -4.45
C CYS A 6 -3.36 -0.37 -3.93
N THR A 7 -4.12 0.65 -3.58
CA THR A 7 -3.58 1.77 -2.79
C THR A 7 -3.24 1.30 -1.38
N CYS A 8 -2.12 1.75 -0.84
CA CYS A 8 -1.62 1.38 0.47
C CYS A 8 -1.60 2.59 1.39
N GLY A 9 -2.26 2.44 2.52
CA GLY A 9 -2.06 3.30 3.67
C GLY A 9 -1.08 2.68 4.66
N ILE A 10 -1.11 3.23 5.87
CA ILE A 10 -0.27 2.84 7.00
C ILE A 10 -1.04 1.98 8.01
N SER A 11 -2.14 1.34 7.58
CA SER A 11 -3.01 0.56 8.46
C SER A 11 -2.31 -0.65 9.07
N ILE A 12 -1.30 -1.18 8.36
CA ILE A 12 -0.44 -2.28 8.84
C ILE A 12 0.46 -1.84 10.01
N ILE A 13 0.80 -0.56 10.11
CA ILE A 13 1.60 -0.01 11.22
C ILE A 13 0.66 0.42 12.36
N THR A 14 -0.33 1.26 12.04
CA THR A 14 -1.23 1.87 13.04
C THR A 14 -2.07 0.88 13.83
N LYS A 15 -2.51 -0.24 13.24
CA LYS A 15 -3.26 -1.29 13.97
C LYS A 15 -2.47 -1.94 15.11
N ARG A 16 -1.14 -1.83 15.06
CA ARG A 16 -0.21 -2.45 16.00
C ARG A 16 0.23 -1.49 17.10
N ASN A 17 -0.27 -0.25 17.09
CA ASN A 17 0.16 0.82 18.00
C ASN A 17 1.68 1.05 17.99
N ILE A 18 2.35 0.76 16.87
CA ILE A 18 3.77 1.02 16.67
C ILE A 18 3.96 2.51 16.34
N ASP A 19 4.85 3.18 17.07
CA ASP A 19 5.19 4.58 16.84
C ASP A 19 6.04 4.74 15.56
N PHE A 20 5.58 5.59 14.66
CA PHE A 20 6.26 5.93 13.41
C PHE A 20 6.26 7.45 13.16
N GLU A 21 5.97 8.28 14.17
CA GLU A 21 5.80 9.72 14.00
C GLU A 21 7.05 10.40 13.42
N LYS A 22 8.25 9.87 13.72
CA LYS A 22 9.53 10.36 13.16
C LYS A 22 9.62 10.32 11.64
N ILE A 23 8.93 9.38 10.99
CA ILE A 23 8.99 9.17 9.53
C ILE A 23 7.70 9.58 8.82
N LYS A 24 6.67 9.97 9.58
CA LYS A 24 5.33 10.25 9.08
C LYS A 24 5.31 11.45 8.15
N GLY A 25 4.82 11.25 6.93
CA GLY A 25 4.76 12.29 5.90
C GLY A 25 6.12 12.80 5.40
N ILE A 26 7.25 12.24 5.88
CA ILE A 26 8.58 12.67 5.45
C ILE A 26 8.76 12.31 3.97
N PRO A 27 9.26 13.24 3.12
CA PRO A 27 9.50 12.96 1.71
C PRO A 27 10.40 11.75 1.50
N LEU A 28 10.05 10.91 0.53
CA LEU A 28 10.80 9.69 0.24
C LEU A 28 12.28 9.93 -0.13
N THR A 29 12.64 11.14 -0.59
CA THR A 29 14.04 11.53 -0.84
C THR A 29 14.93 11.48 0.39
N GLN A 30 14.35 11.42 1.60
CA GLN A 30 15.09 11.31 2.85
C GLN A 30 15.19 9.86 3.36
N TRP A 31 14.81 8.85 2.57
CA TRP A 31 14.80 7.44 2.98
C TRP A 31 16.09 7.01 3.70
N GLU A 32 17.25 7.22 3.06
CA GLU A 32 18.56 6.84 3.61
C GLU A 32 18.86 7.49 4.98
N LYS A 33 18.42 8.75 5.17
CA LYS A 33 18.63 9.48 6.42
C LYS A 33 17.88 8.83 7.59
N TYR A 34 16.73 8.22 7.33
CA TYR A 34 15.89 7.58 8.34
C TYR A 34 16.02 6.05 8.34
N GLY A 35 17.04 5.49 7.68
CA GLY A 35 17.19 4.04 7.50
C GLY A 35 17.09 3.25 8.82
N THR A 36 17.69 3.76 9.90
CA THR A 36 17.60 3.12 11.22
C THR A 36 16.19 3.13 11.79
N ASP A 37 15.46 4.25 11.74
CA ASP A 37 14.07 4.31 12.21
C ASP A 37 13.15 3.41 11.36
N ILE A 38 13.40 3.36 10.04
CA ILE A 38 12.66 2.51 9.10
C ILE A 38 12.83 1.02 9.45
N GLU A 39 14.07 0.56 9.62
CA GLU A 39 14.34 -0.84 9.95
C GLU A 39 13.78 -1.24 11.33
N LEU A 40 13.87 -0.36 12.33
CA LEU A 40 13.28 -0.61 13.66
C LEU A 40 11.76 -0.81 13.58
N ILE A 41 11.05 0.08 12.87
CA ILE A 41 9.60 -0.04 12.68
C ILE A 41 9.28 -1.33 11.91
N LYS A 42 10.09 -1.63 10.89
CA LYS A 42 9.91 -2.83 10.07
C LYS A 42 10.02 -4.10 10.88
N GLU A 43 11.07 -4.24 11.69
CA GLU A 43 11.30 -5.39 12.56
C GLU A 43 10.14 -5.57 13.56
N GLN A 44 9.69 -4.49 14.20
CA GLN A 44 8.55 -4.52 15.13
C GLN A 44 7.27 -5.00 14.44
N VAL A 45 6.92 -4.43 13.28
CA VAL A 45 5.72 -4.82 12.55
C VAL A 45 5.79 -6.29 12.11
N LEU A 46 6.93 -6.71 11.55
CA LEU A 46 7.10 -8.09 11.09
C LEU A 46 7.05 -9.09 12.25
N SER A 47 7.64 -8.76 13.40
CA SER A 47 7.56 -9.61 14.60
C SER A 47 6.11 -9.85 15.03
N GLU A 48 5.27 -8.81 15.05
CA GLU A 48 3.85 -8.99 15.37
C GLU A 48 3.09 -9.76 14.29
N LEU A 49 3.42 -9.53 13.01
CA LEU A 49 2.78 -10.23 11.89
C LEU A 49 3.09 -11.74 11.84
N GLN A 50 4.19 -12.19 12.45
CA GLN A 50 4.54 -13.61 12.48
C GLN A 50 3.45 -14.45 13.16
N ASN A 51 2.80 -13.91 14.19
CA ASN A 51 1.79 -14.61 14.98
C ASN A 51 0.42 -14.72 14.28
N ILE A 52 0.21 -14.01 13.17
CA ILE A 52 -1.07 -14.05 12.43
C ILE A 52 -1.26 -15.39 11.73
N SER A 53 -2.36 -16.06 12.05
CA SER A 53 -2.83 -17.28 11.41
C SER A 53 -4.02 -16.99 10.50
N LEU A 54 -3.85 -17.21 9.20
CA LEU A 54 -4.92 -17.02 8.21
C LEU A 54 -5.72 -18.32 8.01
N PRO A 55 -7.06 -18.25 7.85
CA PRO A 55 -7.88 -17.04 7.73
C PRO A 55 -8.39 -16.42 9.04
N GLN A 56 -8.10 -17.02 10.21
CA GLN A 56 -8.68 -16.67 11.51
C GLN A 56 -8.40 -15.21 11.90
N ASP A 57 -7.16 -14.77 11.75
CA ASP A 57 -6.66 -13.48 12.21
C ASP A 57 -6.66 -12.43 11.07
N LEU A 58 -7.49 -12.63 10.03
CA LEU A 58 -7.54 -11.76 8.86
C LEU A 58 -7.81 -10.30 9.23
N ASN A 59 -8.63 -10.07 10.27
CA ASN A 59 -8.97 -8.73 10.73
C ASN A 59 -7.78 -7.99 11.37
N ASP A 60 -6.77 -8.71 11.81
CA ASP A 60 -5.60 -8.18 12.54
C ASP A 60 -4.41 -7.86 11.62
N THR A 61 -4.57 -8.08 10.31
CA THR A 61 -3.56 -7.75 9.29
C THR A 61 -3.52 -6.25 8.98
N SER A 62 -3.96 -5.86 7.78
CA SER A 62 -4.13 -4.49 7.30
C SER A 62 -5.42 -4.42 6.47
N ALA A 63 -5.92 -3.21 6.19
CA ALA A 63 -7.12 -3.06 5.35
C ALA A 63 -6.88 -3.60 3.93
N GLU A 64 -5.67 -3.40 3.40
CA GLU A 64 -5.20 -3.86 2.10
C GLU A 64 -5.14 -5.38 2.01
N ILE A 65 -4.47 -6.04 2.97
CA ILE A 65 -4.34 -7.51 3.02
C ILE A 65 -5.72 -8.16 3.12
N LYS A 66 -6.55 -7.66 4.05
CA LYS A 66 -7.93 -8.15 4.21
C LYS A 66 -8.73 -8.03 2.92
N SER A 67 -8.63 -6.89 2.24
CA SER A 67 -9.36 -6.63 1.00
C SER A 67 -8.87 -7.54 -0.14
N LEU A 68 -7.55 -7.68 -0.33
CA LEU A 68 -6.95 -8.57 -1.35
C LEU A 68 -7.39 -10.02 -1.17
N ILE A 69 -7.36 -10.54 0.05
CA ILE A 69 -7.81 -11.91 0.34
C ILE A 69 -9.30 -12.07 0.07
N LYS A 70 -10.14 -11.10 0.47
CA LYS A 70 -11.58 -11.13 0.23
C LYS A 70 -11.96 -11.07 -1.26
N MET A 71 -11.14 -10.41 -2.09
CA MET A 71 -11.33 -10.38 -3.53
C MET A 71 -10.88 -11.68 -4.23
N GLY A 72 -10.29 -12.63 -3.50
CA GLY A 72 -9.87 -13.91 -4.04
C GLY A 72 -8.53 -13.87 -4.76
N LEU A 73 -7.59 -13.05 -4.28
CA LEU A 73 -6.19 -13.04 -4.75
C LEU A 73 -5.62 -14.46 -4.82
N LYS A 74 -5.02 -14.84 -5.95
CA LYS A 74 -4.35 -16.12 -6.16
C LYS A 74 -2.84 -15.95 -6.32
N PRO A 75 -2.01 -16.98 -6.02
CA PRO A 75 -0.55 -16.87 -6.12
C PRO A 75 0.01 -16.45 -7.48
N ASN A 76 -0.70 -16.76 -8.57
CA ASN A 76 -0.31 -16.44 -9.96
C ASN A 76 -0.91 -15.13 -10.48
N ASP A 77 -1.71 -14.42 -9.68
CA ASP A 77 -2.16 -13.07 -10.03
C ASP A 77 -1.00 -12.07 -9.91
N LYS A 78 -1.23 -10.82 -10.34
CA LYS A 78 -0.28 -9.72 -10.16
C LYS A 78 -0.81 -8.73 -9.13
N VAL A 79 0.07 -8.13 -8.35
CA VAL A 79 -0.27 -7.10 -7.36
C VAL A 79 0.63 -5.88 -7.55
N ILE A 80 0.02 -4.71 -7.62
CA ILE A 80 0.71 -3.42 -7.65
C ILE A 80 0.25 -2.63 -6.43
N LEU A 81 1.14 -2.44 -5.48
CA LEU A 81 0.90 -1.65 -4.29
C LEU A 81 1.26 -0.18 -4.57
N ILE A 82 0.27 0.70 -4.62
CA ILE A 82 0.46 2.13 -4.82
C ILE A 82 0.65 2.81 -3.47
N SER A 83 1.78 3.49 -3.29
CA SER A 83 2.04 4.30 -2.08
C SER A 83 2.18 5.79 -2.42
N THR A 84 2.02 6.62 -1.39
CA THR A 84 2.43 8.03 -1.46
C THR A 84 3.94 8.13 -1.58
N TYR A 85 4.43 9.24 -2.15
CA TYR A 85 5.86 9.55 -2.20
C TYR A 85 6.38 10.07 -0.84
N THR A 86 6.19 9.27 0.22
CA THR A 86 6.64 9.51 1.59
C THR A 86 7.24 8.23 2.18
N ILE A 87 8.08 8.37 3.21
CA ILE A 87 8.75 7.23 3.85
C ILE A 87 7.72 6.26 4.45
N ASP A 88 6.80 6.76 5.27
CA ASP A 88 5.72 5.98 5.88
C ASP A 88 4.82 5.27 4.86
N GLY A 89 4.46 5.95 3.77
CA GLY A 89 3.65 5.39 2.70
C GLY A 89 4.35 4.24 1.98
N LYS A 90 5.64 4.39 1.64
CA LYS A 90 6.42 3.32 1.02
C LYS A 90 6.63 2.17 2.01
N LEU A 91 6.99 2.45 3.27
CA LEU A 91 7.17 1.43 4.29
C LEU A 91 5.91 0.59 4.51
N GLY A 92 4.73 1.23 4.57
CA GLY A 92 3.44 0.52 4.66
C GLY A 92 3.23 -0.46 3.50
N ALA A 93 3.55 -0.04 2.26
CA ALA A 93 3.47 -0.92 1.09
C ALA A 93 4.52 -2.06 1.13
N GLU A 94 5.74 -1.79 1.61
CA GLU A 94 6.77 -2.81 1.77
C GLU A 94 6.36 -3.89 2.78
N LEU A 95 5.78 -3.50 3.91
CA LEU A 95 5.28 -4.41 4.93
C LEU A 95 4.12 -5.28 4.42
N VAL A 96 3.18 -4.70 3.66
CA VAL A 96 2.11 -5.46 3.00
C VAL A 96 2.71 -6.48 2.03
N ARG A 97 3.65 -6.06 1.18
CA ARG A 97 4.33 -6.95 0.23
C ARG A 97 5.01 -8.12 0.94
N GLU A 98 5.78 -7.84 1.98
CA GLU A 98 6.53 -8.86 2.75
C GLU A 98 5.60 -9.85 3.45
N PHE A 99 4.48 -9.37 4.01
CA PHE A 99 3.47 -10.25 4.58
C PHE A 99 2.86 -11.18 3.52
N LEU A 100 2.44 -10.65 2.36
CA LEU A 100 1.82 -11.44 1.30
C LEU A 100 2.79 -12.51 0.75
N ILE A 101 4.07 -12.17 0.60
CA ILE A 101 5.11 -13.11 0.17
C ILE A 101 5.37 -14.17 1.24
N SER A 102 5.55 -13.77 2.50
CA SER A 102 5.88 -14.72 3.59
C SER A 102 4.77 -15.73 3.84
N LYS A 103 3.50 -15.34 3.66
CA LYS A 103 2.34 -16.23 3.74
C LYS A 103 2.05 -16.98 2.43
N LYS A 104 2.92 -16.87 1.41
CA LYS A 104 2.79 -17.52 0.09
C LYS A 104 1.49 -17.18 -0.65
N LEU A 105 0.91 -16.01 -0.37
CA LEU A 105 -0.33 -15.54 -1.02
C LEU A 105 -0.06 -15.00 -2.42
N ILE A 106 1.17 -14.57 -2.69
CA ILE A 106 1.62 -14.05 -3.98
C ILE A 106 3.09 -14.43 -4.22
N ALA A 107 3.45 -14.74 -5.46
CA ALA A 107 4.85 -14.94 -5.81
C ALA A 107 5.63 -13.62 -5.74
N LYS A 108 6.88 -13.64 -5.26
CA LYS A 108 7.74 -12.44 -5.14
C LYS A 108 7.86 -11.67 -6.47
N GLY A 109 7.93 -12.36 -7.60
CA GLY A 109 8.01 -11.75 -8.93
C GLY A 109 6.71 -11.12 -9.44
N ASN A 110 5.59 -11.40 -8.77
CA ASN A 110 4.26 -10.95 -9.17
C ASN A 110 3.74 -9.76 -8.34
N ILE A 111 4.54 -9.23 -7.42
CA ILE A 111 4.17 -8.09 -6.59
C ILE A 111 5.21 -6.98 -6.69
N GLN A 112 4.74 -5.76 -6.94
CA GLN A 112 5.58 -4.57 -7.03
C GLN A 112 4.98 -3.40 -6.26
N ILE A 113 5.83 -2.43 -5.94
CA ILE A 113 5.42 -1.17 -5.29
C ILE A 113 5.57 -0.05 -6.32
N LYS A 114 4.60 0.86 -6.36
CA LYS A 114 4.64 2.06 -7.17
C LYS A 114 4.37 3.28 -6.31
N GLU A 115 5.39 4.11 -6.14
CA GLU A 115 5.24 5.41 -5.47
C GLU A 115 4.67 6.45 -6.44
N ILE A 116 3.66 7.18 -5.98
CA ILE A 116 3.02 8.26 -6.74
C ILE A 116 3.21 9.59 -6.00
N LYS A 117 3.84 10.55 -6.68
CA LYS A 117 4.04 11.90 -6.17
C LYS A 117 2.71 12.65 -6.10
N GLY A 118 2.51 13.38 -5.00
CA GLY A 118 1.32 14.21 -4.77
C GLY A 118 0.08 13.43 -4.34
N LEU A 119 0.17 12.13 -4.10
CA LEU A 119 -0.98 11.31 -3.69
C LEU A 119 -1.39 11.52 -2.20
N GLN A 120 -0.62 12.30 -1.43
CA GLN A 120 -0.91 12.58 -0.03
C GLN A 120 -2.23 13.34 0.13
N ALA A 121 -3.22 12.71 0.74
CA ALA A 121 -4.56 13.30 0.85
C ALA A 121 -4.71 14.41 1.90
N ASN A 122 -3.74 14.55 2.80
CA ASN A 122 -3.69 15.68 3.74
C ASN A 122 -3.36 17.01 3.05
N ASP A 123 -2.87 16.97 1.80
CA ASP A 123 -2.66 18.14 0.94
C ASP A 123 -3.57 18.05 -0.29
N GLY A 124 -4.83 18.46 -0.11
CA GLY A 124 -5.85 18.40 -1.16
C GLY A 124 -5.49 19.19 -2.43
N LYS A 125 -4.71 20.28 -2.30
CA LYS A 125 -4.24 21.06 -3.46
C LYS A 125 -3.21 20.28 -4.26
N LYS A 126 -2.24 19.67 -3.58
CA LYS A 126 -1.23 18.82 -4.23
C LYS A 126 -1.85 17.57 -4.84
N PHE A 127 -2.82 16.96 -4.17
CA PHE A 127 -3.59 15.86 -4.72
C PHE A 127 -4.31 16.24 -6.02
N ALA A 128 -5.04 17.36 -6.03
CA ALA A 128 -5.80 17.82 -7.20
C ALA A 128 -4.89 18.25 -8.37
N ASN A 129 -3.77 18.92 -8.08
CA ASN A 129 -2.91 19.50 -9.12
C ASN A 129 -1.88 18.52 -9.70
N GLU A 130 -1.41 17.57 -8.88
CA GLU A 130 -0.33 16.64 -9.19
C GLU A 130 -0.74 15.17 -8.98
N GLY A 131 -1.23 14.83 -7.79
CA GLY A 131 -1.47 13.44 -7.36
C GLY A 131 -2.40 12.65 -8.28
N ILE A 132 -3.58 13.19 -8.57
CA ILE A 132 -4.58 12.51 -9.41
C ILE A 132 -4.08 12.33 -10.84
N LYS A 133 -3.38 13.32 -11.40
CA LYS A 133 -2.81 13.23 -12.75
C LYS A 133 -1.78 12.12 -12.82
N ASN A 134 -0.85 12.07 -11.86
CA ASN A 134 0.16 11.02 -11.79
C ASN A 134 -0.45 9.63 -11.60
N LEU A 135 -1.51 9.51 -10.78
CA LEU A 135 -2.24 8.26 -10.62
C LEU A 135 -2.91 7.82 -11.92
N LEU A 136 -3.66 8.70 -12.58
CA LEU A 136 -4.33 8.38 -13.84
C LEU A 136 -3.34 8.01 -14.96
N SER A 137 -2.24 8.77 -15.10
CA SER A 137 -1.16 8.45 -16.04
C SER A 137 -0.47 7.11 -15.75
N PHE A 138 -0.52 6.63 -14.51
CA PHE A 138 -0.07 5.29 -14.17
C PHE A 138 -1.12 4.23 -14.54
N LEU A 139 -2.38 4.44 -14.17
CA LEU A 139 -3.47 3.49 -14.39
C LEU A 139 -3.74 3.23 -15.87
N ILE A 140 -3.63 4.25 -16.73
CA ILE A 140 -3.86 4.11 -18.18
C ILE A 140 -2.95 3.09 -18.86
N LYS A 141 -1.79 2.77 -18.25
CA LYS A 141 -0.86 1.74 -18.75
C LYS A 141 -1.44 0.33 -18.68
N TYR A 142 -2.53 0.14 -17.94
CA TYR A 142 -3.19 -1.14 -17.72
C TYR A 142 -4.58 -1.20 -18.36
N GLU A 143 -4.91 -0.28 -19.27
CA GLU A 143 -6.27 -0.17 -19.86
C GLU A 143 -6.75 -1.44 -20.60
N TYR A 144 -5.81 -2.26 -21.10
CA TYR A 144 -6.11 -3.52 -21.80
C TYR A 144 -5.93 -4.77 -20.92
N GLU A 145 -5.61 -4.61 -19.64
CA GLU A 145 -5.46 -5.72 -18.69
C GLU A 145 -6.75 -5.97 -17.90
N ASN A 146 -6.94 -7.21 -17.43
CA ASN A 146 -7.98 -7.52 -16.46
C ASN A 146 -7.58 -6.98 -15.08
N ILE A 147 -8.00 -5.75 -14.78
CA ILE A 147 -7.63 -5.04 -13.55
C ILE A 147 -8.73 -5.05 -12.48
N VAL A 148 -8.30 -5.14 -11.22
CA VAL A 148 -9.13 -4.84 -10.05
C VAL A 148 -8.48 -3.69 -9.30
N LEU A 149 -9.11 -2.52 -9.31
CA LEU A 149 -8.65 -1.35 -8.57
C LEU A 149 -9.19 -1.39 -7.13
N ASN A 150 -8.29 -1.53 -6.17
CA ASN A 150 -8.58 -1.56 -4.75
C ASN A 150 -8.19 -0.24 -4.07
N VAL A 151 -9.21 0.57 -3.77
CA VAL A 151 -9.08 1.90 -3.13
C VAL A 151 -9.22 1.85 -1.60
N THR A 152 -9.16 0.67 -0.98
CA THR A 152 -9.38 0.49 0.47
C THR A 152 -8.38 1.27 1.34
N GLY A 153 -7.17 1.54 0.83
CA GLY A 153 -6.12 2.28 1.54
C GLY A 153 -6.22 3.81 1.48
N VAL A 154 -7.19 4.38 0.75
CA VAL A 154 -7.28 5.85 0.57
C VAL A 154 -8.33 6.48 1.49
N THR A 155 -8.00 7.64 2.03
CA THR A 155 -8.96 8.62 2.57
C THR A 155 -10.08 8.92 1.57
N LYS A 156 -11.26 9.28 2.06
CA LYS A 156 -12.50 9.62 1.32
C LYS A 156 -12.38 10.62 0.15
N VAL A 157 -11.20 11.14 -0.18
CA VAL A 157 -10.98 12.12 -1.26
C VAL A 157 -10.89 11.46 -2.64
N LEU A 158 -10.59 10.16 -2.74
CA LEU A 158 -10.58 9.41 -4.03
C LEU A 158 -11.98 8.91 -4.45
N PHE A 159 -13.05 9.62 -4.08
CA PHE A 159 -14.33 9.45 -4.78
C PHE A 159 -14.25 10.28 -6.06
N LEU A 160 -13.96 9.60 -7.18
CA LEU A 160 -14.01 10.20 -8.51
C LEU A 160 -15.46 10.63 -8.80
N THR A 161 -15.76 11.91 -8.66
CA THR A 161 -16.87 12.53 -9.39
C THR A 161 -16.45 12.63 -10.85
N LEU A 162 -16.75 11.58 -11.62
CA LEU A 162 -16.83 11.70 -13.07
C LEU A 162 -18.13 12.46 -13.37
N PRO A 163 -18.09 13.64 -14.02
CA PRO A 163 -19.31 14.23 -14.54
C PRO A 163 -19.87 13.30 -15.63
N LEU A 164 -21.15 12.95 -15.48
CA LEU A 164 -21.98 12.39 -16.55
C LEU A 164 -22.20 13.43 -17.64
#